data_AF-A0A972NAI8-F1
#
_entry.id   AF-A0A972NAI8-F1
#
_cell.length_a   1.000
_cell.length_b   1.000
_cell.length_c   1.000
_cell.angle_alpha   90.00
_cell.angle_beta   90.00
_cell.angle_gamma   90.00
#
_symmetry.space_group_name_H-M   'P 1'
#
loop_
_entity.id
_entity.type
_entity.pdbx_description
1 polymer ?
#
loop_
_entity_poly.entity_id
_entity_poly.type
_entity_poly.pdbx_seq_one_letter_code
_entity_poly.pdbx_strand_id
1 'polypeptide(L)'
;MIEHVVSEAELRDLAAMAFDAPVLSVYLNTDPALGNTDDHRARLRALLKRTSLTQDAEAIRQYFDQGHDWSGRGVAVFSAQDADFFRVYTMQVSVRDQIWEGKHPYVRPLVALFDAYGYYGVVLVDKERARFFLFHLGVLEEQEGFQGEEVRKVKAGGGSSAPGRRVGAPGLDNYLEEVIERNMRQAAQAAMRFFARHKVRRILIGGSEENIALFRKFLPKRWQSLVVGTFPMEMRAGHVEVWQKAMQVGQEAERQQEAQRIERIRVEAAKGG
;
A
#
# COMPACT_ATOMS: atom_id res chain seq x y z
N MET A 1 13.55 -20.97 -10.86
CA MET A 1 12.41 -20.50 -10.05
C MET A 1 12.41 -18.99 -10.11
N ILE A 2 11.25 -18.37 -10.30
CA ILE A 2 11.12 -16.91 -10.38
C ILE A 2 10.52 -16.46 -9.05
N GLU A 3 11.30 -15.77 -8.22
CA GLU A 3 10.77 -15.02 -7.08
C GLU A 3 9.95 -13.85 -7.64
N HIS A 4 8.67 -13.78 -7.27
CA HIS A 4 7.80 -12.70 -7.70
C HIS A 4 6.79 -12.38 -6.62
N VAL A 5 6.35 -11.13 -6.65
CA VAL A 5 5.24 -10.65 -5.83
C VAL A 5 3.99 -11.40 -6.28
N VAL A 6 3.29 -12.02 -5.33
CA VAL A 6 2.05 -12.76 -5.61
C VAL A 6 1.02 -11.85 -6.28
N SER A 7 0.39 -12.35 -7.34
CA SER A 7 -0.73 -11.70 -8.03
C SER A 7 -2.09 -12.18 -7.52
N GLU A 8 -3.16 -11.42 -7.80
CA GLU A 8 -4.52 -11.83 -7.42
C GLU A 8 -4.94 -13.15 -8.11
N ALA A 9 -4.47 -13.40 -9.34
CA ALA A 9 -4.76 -14.63 -10.06
C ALA A 9 -4.09 -15.84 -9.38
N GLU A 10 -2.80 -15.74 -9.06
CA GLU A 10 -2.07 -16.81 -8.38
C GLU A 10 -2.62 -17.09 -6.99
N LEU A 11 -3.04 -16.06 -6.26
CA LEU A 11 -3.68 -16.25 -4.96
C LEU A 11 -4.98 -17.04 -5.09
N ARG A 12 -5.79 -16.76 -6.13
CA ARG A 12 -7.02 -17.53 -6.41
C ARG A 12 -6.71 -18.96 -6.81
N ASP A 13 -5.70 -19.17 -7.63
CA ASP A 13 -5.27 -20.51 -8.06
C ASP A 13 -4.81 -21.33 -6.85
N LEU A 14 -3.95 -20.77 -5.99
CA LEU A 14 -3.52 -21.41 -4.74
C LEU A 14 -4.69 -21.74 -3.82
N ALA A 15 -5.68 -20.85 -3.72
CA ALA A 15 -6.86 -21.06 -2.89
C ALA A 15 -7.77 -22.19 -3.41
N ALA A 16 -7.77 -22.42 -4.72
CA ALA A 16 -8.55 -23.46 -5.38
C ALA A 16 -7.86 -24.82 -5.39
N MET A 17 -6.54 -24.88 -5.11
CA MET A 17 -5.80 -26.13 -5.09
C MET A 17 -6.20 -27.03 -3.91
N ALA A 18 -6.29 -28.32 -4.19
CA ALA A 18 -6.49 -29.37 -3.22
C ALA A 18 -5.51 -30.51 -3.52
N PHE A 19 -4.92 -31.06 -2.48
CA PHE A 19 -3.93 -32.12 -2.57
C PHE A 19 -4.40 -33.34 -1.78
N ASP A 20 -4.08 -34.54 -2.28
CA ASP A 20 -4.37 -35.79 -1.59
C ASP A 20 -3.51 -35.95 -0.33
N ALA A 21 -2.24 -35.55 -0.43
CA ALA A 21 -1.29 -35.43 0.66
C ALA A 21 -1.30 -34.00 1.27
N PRO A 22 -0.91 -33.83 2.55
CA PRO A 22 -0.83 -32.51 3.17
C PRO A 22 0.23 -31.61 2.50
N VAL A 23 -0.13 -30.35 2.28
CA VAL A 23 0.77 -29.28 1.87
C VAL A 23 1.33 -28.60 3.12
N LEU A 24 2.63 -28.36 3.11
CA LEU A 24 3.32 -27.52 4.08
C LEU A 24 3.23 -26.05 3.65
N SER A 25 2.63 -25.20 4.48
CA SER A 25 2.60 -23.76 4.30
C SER A 25 3.43 -23.08 5.39
N VAL A 26 4.46 -22.33 5.01
CA VAL A 26 5.37 -21.62 5.92
C VAL A 26 5.31 -20.13 5.63
N TYR A 27 5.16 -19.34 6.68
CA TYR A 27 5.31 -17.88 6.63
C TYR A 27 6.42 -17.48 7.57
N LEU A 28 7.34 -16.67 7.08
CA LEU A 28 8.51 -16.23 7.83
C LEU A 28 8.68 -14.71 7.69
N ASN A 29 8.89 -14.06 8.83
CA ASN A 29 9.25 -12.66 8.92
C ASN A 29 10.75 -12.48 8.68
N THR A 30 11.07 -11.80 7.58
CA THR A 30 12.44 -11.48 7.15
C THR A 30 12.72 -9.99 7.29
N ASP A 31 11.96 -9.27 8.12
CA ASP A 31 12.21 -7.85 8.35
C ASP A 31 13.63 -7.65 8.89
N PRO A 32 14.47 -6.83 8.23
CA PRO A 32 15.84 -6.56 8.67
C PRO A 32 15.94 -6.00 10.09
N ALA A 33 14.86 -5.42 10.62
CA ALA A 33 14.80 -4.97 12.00
C ALA A 33 14.79 -6.12 13.04
N LEU A 34 14.46 -7.35 12.61
CA LEU A 34 14.37 -8.53 13.48
C LEU A 34 15.62 -9.43 13.46
N GLY A 35 16.71 -8.97 12.85
CA GLY A 35 17.99 -9.70 12.81
C GLY A 35 18.56 -9.81 11.42
N ASN A 36 19.70 -10.49 11.33
CA ASN A 36 20.38 -10.76 10.07
C ASN A 36 19.89 -12.07 9.41
N THR A 37 20.48 -12.43 8.28
CA THR A 37 20.19 -13.67 7.54
C THR A 37 20.32 -14.93 8.40
N ASP A 38 21.29 -14.99 9.31
CA ASP A 38 21.50 -16.16 10.18
C ASP A 38 20.41 -16.27 11.24
N ASP A 39 19.94 -15.13 11.78
CA ASP A 39 18.80 -15.08 12.71
C ASP A 39 17.52 -15.56 12.03
N HIS A 40 17.27 -15.09 10.80
CA HIS A 40 16.11 -15.53 10.02
C HIS A 40 16.17 -17.03 9.70
N ARG A 41 17.35 -17.55 9.32
CA ARG A 41 17.57 -18.98 9.10
C ARG A 41 17.38 -19.80 10.37
N ALA A 42 17.82 -19.30 11.52
CA ALA A 42 17.60 -19.95 12.80
C ALA A 42 16.11 -20.05 13.15
N ARG A 43 15.33 -18.98 12.94
CA ARG A 43 13.87 -18.99 13.14
C ARG A 43 13.17 -19.94 12.18
N LEU A 44 13.54 -19.95 10.89
CA LEU A 44 13.03 -20.90 9.93
C LEU A 44 13.27 -22.34 10.39
N ARG A 45 14.51 -22.69 10.80
CA ARG A 45 14.82 -24.02 11.32
C ARG A 45 13.99 -24.37 12.56
N ALA A 46 13.75 -23.42 13.46
CA ALA A 46 12.91 -23.63 14.63
C ALA A 46 11.44 -23.87 14.25
N LEU A 47 10.92 -23.16 13.23
CA LEU A 47 9.57 -23.38 12.70
C LEU A 47 9.43 -24.75 12.03
N LEU A 48 10.37 -25.12 11.16
CA LEU A 48 10.35 -26.39 10.42
C LEU A 48 10.43 -27.62 11.33
N LYS A 49 11.00 -27.50 12.54
CA LYS A 49 10.97 -28.60 13.54
C LYS A 49 9.58 -28.93 14.06
N ARG A 50 8.59 -28.06 13.82
CA ARG A 50 7.21 -28.26 14.29
C ARG A 50 6.36 -29.05 13.31
N THR A 51 6.87 -29.35 12.11
CA THR A 51 6.11 -30.08 11.10
C THR A 51 6.40 -31.57 11.08
N SER A 52 5.38 -32.36 10.73
CA SER A 52 5.51 -33.79 10.47
C SER A 52 6.02 -34.11 9.04
N LEU A 53 5.94 -33.14 8.14
CA LEU A 53 6.30 -33.27 6.71
C LEU A 53 7.80 -33.04 6.49
N THR A 54 8.60 -34.07 6.77
CA THR A 54 10.07 -33.97 6.76
C THR A 54 10.66 -33.72 5.38
N GLN A 55 10.07 -34.27 4.32
CA GLN A 55 10.53 -34.06 2.94
C GLN A 55 10.31 -32.61 2.49
N ASP A 56 9.12 -32.06 2.75
CA ASP A 56 8.80 -30.66 2.48
C ASP A 56 9.66 -29.70 3.31
N ALA A 57 9.85 -29.99 4.60
CA ALA A 57 10.72 -29.19 5.45
C ALA A 57 12.16 -29.14 4.92
N GLU A 58 12.67 -30.27 4.44
CA GLU A 58 14.00 -30.35 3.85
C GLU A 58 14.10 -29.57 2.52
N ALA A 59 13.10 -29.68 1.64
CA ALA A 59 13.04 -28.92 0.40
C ALA A 59 13.03 -27.40 0.67
N ILE A 60 12.23 -26.94 1.64
CA ILE A 60 12.21 -25.53 2.06
C ILE A 60 13.58 -25.12 2.61
N ARG A 61 14.20 -25.93 3.47
CA ARG A 61 15.51 -25.62 4.03
C ARG A 61 16.56 -25.49 2.93
N GLN A 62 16.60 -26.43 2.00
CA GLN A 62 17.53 -26.41 0.87
C GLN A 62 17.34 -25.17 -0.01
N TYR A 63 16.09 -24.74 -0.26
CA TYR A 63 15.81 -23.51 -0.98
C TYR A 63 16.47 -22.28 -0.34
N PHE A 64 16.29 -22.09 0.96
CA PHE A 64 16.90 -20.95 1.68
C PHE A 64 18.42 -21.08 1.85
N ASP A 65 18.95 -22.31 1.85
CA ASP A 65 20.38 -22.56 1.92
C ASP A 65 21.10 -22.28 0.58
N GLN A 66 20.43 -22.48 -0.57
CA GLN A 66 21.05 -22.49 -1.90
C GLN A 66 21.01 -21.16 -2.67
N GLY A 67 20.17 -20.18 -2.30
CA GLY A 67 20.15 -18.94 -3.08
C GLY A 67 19.04 -17.94 -2.85
N HIS A 68 18.21 -18.08 -1.80
CA HIS A 68 17.28 -17.01 -1.44
C HIS A 68 18.08 -15.75 -1.08
N ASP A 69 17.76 -14.62 -1.68
CA ASP A 69 18.48 -13.36 -1.49
C ASP A 69 18.12 -12.65 -0.17
N TRP A 70 17.14 -13.20 0.58
CA TRP A 70 16.60 -12.61 1.81
C TRP A 70 16.09 -11.18 1.61
N SER A 71 15.71 -10.86 0.37
CA SER A 71 15.08 -9.60 0.05
C SER A 71 13.63 -9.57 0.52
N GLY A 72 13.17 -8.37 0.91
CA GLY A 72 11.83 -8.18 1.45
C GLY A 72 11.74 -8.42 2.96
N ARG A 73 10.54 -8.21 3.49
CA ARG A 73 10.24 -8.26 4.93
C ARG A 73 9.42 -9.48 5.33
N GLY A 74 8.93 -10.23 4.36
CA GLY A 74 8.22 -11.47 4.61
C GLY A 74 8.33 -12.42 3.41
N VAL A 75 8.27 -13.71 3.71
CA VAL A 75 8.24 -14.77 2.70
C VAL A 75 7.17 -15.80 3.04
N ALA A 76 6.44 -16.24 2.03
CA ALA A 76 5.49 -17.34 2.11
C ALA A 76 5.97 -18.48 1.20
N VAL A 77 6.04 -19.69 1.73
CA VAL A 77 6.46 -20.89 1.01
C VAL A 77 5.39 -21.96 1.13
N PHE A 78 5.04 -22.57 0.01
CA PHE A 78 4.15 -23.72 -0.07
C PHE A 78 4.88 -24.88 -0.71
N SER A 79 4.89 -26.04 -0.04
CA SER A 79 5.53 -27.26 -0.53
C SER A 79 4.60 -28.45 -0.37
N ALA A 80 4.49 -29.26 -1.42
CA ALA A 80 3.99 -30.62 -1.37
C ALA A 80 4.85 -31.48 -2.32
N GLN A 81 5.90 -32.09 -1.79
CA GLN A 81 6.87 -32.86 -2.58
C GLN A 81 6.22 -34.06 -3.29
N ASP A 82 5.24 -34.71 -2.68
CA ASP A 82 4.48 -35.82 -3.28
C ASP A 82 3.72 -35.42 -4.56
N ALA A 83 3.49 -34.11 -4.77
CA ALA A 83 2.77 -33.57 -5.92
C ALA A 83 3.65 -32.65 -6.80
N ASP A 84 4.98 -32.68 -6.64
CA ASP A 84 5.94 -31.81 -7.33
C ASP A 84 5.55 -30.31 -7.25
N PHE A 85 5.05 -29.92 -6.08
CA PHE A 85 4.55 -28.56 -5.86
C PHE A 85 5.48 -27.80 -4.92
N PHE A 86 6.05 -26.71 -5.42
CA PHE A 86 6.85 -25.78 -4.64
C PHE A 86 6.63 -24.36 -5.15
N ARG A 87 6.22 -23.44 -4.26
CA ARG A 87 5.97 -22.03 -4.57
C ARG A 87 6.51 -21.14 -3.47
N VAL A 88 7.16 -20.04 -3.85
CA VAL A 88 7.74 -19.06 -2.94
C VAL A 88 7.29 -17.67 -3.37
N TYR A 89 6.85 -16.87 -2.40
CA TYR A 89 6.41 -15.50 -2.59
C TYR A 89 7.11 -14.59 -1.60
N THR A 90 7.85 -13.61 -2.11
CA THR A 90 8.51 -12.57 -1.31
C THR A 90 7.64 -11.32 -1.24
N MET A 91 7.68 -10.61 -0.11
CA MET A 91 6.81 -9.48 0.18
C MET A 91 7.59 -8.36 0.86
N GLN A 92 7.29 -7.09 0.54
CA GLN A 92 7.88 -5.93 1.23
C GLN A 92 7.16 -5.57 2.54
N VAL A 93 6.23 -6.43 2.97
CA VAL A 93 5.47 -6.30 4.21
C VAL A 93 5.78 -7.49 5.11
N SER A 94 5.93 -7.21 6.41
CA SER A 94 6.32 -8.21 7.39
C SER A 94 5.12 -9.12 7.71
N VAL A 95 5.37 -10.42 7.80
CA VAL A 95 4.37 -11.44 8.16
C VAL A 95 4.65 -11.98 9.55
N ARG A 96 3.71 -12.73 10.13
CA ARG A 96 3.98 -13.46 11.38
C ARG A 96 4.61 -14.81 11.06
N ASP A 97 5.58 -15.20 11.89
CA ASP A 97 6.20 -16.53 11.84
C ASP A 97 5.15 -17.61 12.16
N GLN A 98 4.83 -18.46 11.19
CA GLN A 98 3.84 -19.53 11.36
C GLN A 98 4.02 -20.65 10.35
N ILE A 99 3.50 -21.82 10.72
CA ILE A 99 3.56 -23.06 9.93
C ILE A 99 2.18 -23.71 9.98
N TRP A 100 1.75 -24.27 8.84
CA TRP A 100 0.47 -24.94 8.71
C TRP A 100 0.60 -26.19 7.82
N GLU A 101 -0.08 -27.25 8.22
CA GLU A 101 -0.18 -28.50 7.47
C GLU A 101 -1.65 -28.76 7.13
N GLY A 102 -1.94 -29.06 5.86
CA GLY A 102 -3.28 -29.44 5.48
C GLY A 102 -3.41 -29.71 3.99
N LYS A 103 -4.55 -30.26 3.58
CA LYS A 103 -4.82 -30.62 2.17
C LYS A 103 -4.97 -29.43 1.21
N HIS A 104 -4.97 -28.21 1.76
CA HIS A 104 -5.04 -26.96 1.01
C HIS A 104 -3.90 -26.05 1.44
N PRO A 105 -3.26 -25.33 0.49
CA PRO A 105 -2.35 -24.24 0.82
C PRO A 105 -3.02 -23.23 1.78
N TYR A 106 -2.36 -22.90 2.89
CA TYR A 106 -2.93 -21.99 3.87
C TYR A 106 -2.80 -20.54 3.40
N VAL A 107 -3.70 -20.09 2.54
CA VAL A 107 -3.64 -18.77 1.88
C VAL A 107 -4.21 -17.61 2.70
N ARG A 108 -4.91 -17.87 3.82
CA ARG A 108 -5.57 -16.81 4.63
C ARG A 108 -4.65 -15.62 4.98
N PRO A 109 -3.37 -15.83 5.36
CA PRO A 109 -2.46 -14.73 5.63
C PRO A 109 -2.15 -13.91 4.38
N LEU A 110 -1.94 -14.55 3.21
CA LEU A 110 -1.79 -13.82 1.95
C LEU A 110 -3.04 -13.05 1.60
N VAL A 111 -4.24 -13.65 1.73
CA VAL A 111 -5.51 -12.94 1.50
C VAL A 111 -5.62 -11.71 2.39
N ALA A 112 -5.33 -11.84 3.69
CA ALA A 112 -5.32 -10.69 4.61
C ALA A 112 -4.29 -9.64 4.19
N LEU A 113 -3.13 -10.02 3.66
CA LEU A 113 -2.13 -9.09 3.17
C LEU A 113 -2.54 -8.43 1.85
N PHE A 114 -3.25 -9.09 0.95
CA PHE A 114 -3.87 -8.44 -0.21
C PHE A 114 -4.99 -7.49 0.22
N ASP A 115 -5.80 -7.93 1.18
CA ASP A 115 -6.87 -7.15 1.77
C ASP A 115 -6.35 -5.99 2.61
N ALA A 116 -5.10 -5.99 3.08
CA ALA A 116 -4.49 -4.88 3.82
C ALA A 116 -3.48 -4.07 3.00
N TYR A 117 -2.81 -4.67 2.01
CA TYR A 117 -1.65 -4.14 1.26
C TYR A 117 -1.71 -4.37 -0.26
N GLY A 118 -2.88 -4.68 -0.84
CA GLY A 118 -3.09 -4.80 -2.28
C GLY A 118 -2.88 -3.48 -3.04
N TYR A 119 -3.58 -3.23 -4.14
CA TYR A 119 -3.39 -1.99 -4.92
C TYR A 119 -3.74 -0.73 -4.13
N TYR A 120 -2.71 0.00 -3.68
CA TYR A 120 -2.80 1.31 -3.07
C TYR A 120 -2.36 2.38 -4.05
N GLY A 121 -3.26 3.30 -4.35
CA GLY A 121 -2.92 4.55 -5.02
C GLY A 121 -2.54 5.59 -3.98
N VAL A 122 -1.38 6.21 -4.13
CA VAL A 122 -1.02 7.39 -3.35
C VAL A 122 -0.94 8.58 -4.30
N VAL A 123 -1.57 9.68 -3.94
CA VAL A 123 -1.43 10.95 -4.66
C VAL A 123 -0.86 11.99 -3.71
N LEU A 124 0.29 12.55 -4.06
CA LEU A 124 0.77 13.79 -3.46
C LEU A 124 0.25 14.97 -4.26
N VAL A 125 -0.34 15.96 -3.60
CA VAL A 125 -0.91 17.16 -4.24
C VAL A 125 -0.32 18.45 -3.69
N ASP A 126 -0.06 19.36 -4.63
CA ASP A 126 0.32 20.75 -4.38
C ASP A 126 -0.38 21.67 -5.39
N LYS A 127 -0.28 23.00 -5.18
CA LYS A 127 -0.96 24.05 -5.96
C LYS A 127 -0.66 24.00 -7.47
N GLU A 128 0.51 23.46 -7.83
CA GLU A 128 0.98 23.37 -9.22
C GLU A 128 1.18 21.94 -9.71
N ARG A 129 1.34 20.97 -8.80
CA ARG A 129 1.86 19.65 -9.16
C ARG A 129 1.09 18.56 -8.43
N ALA A 130 1.01 17.40 -9.06
CA ALA A 130 0.64 16.18 -8.37
C ALA A 130 1.55 15.03 -8.77
N ARG A 131 1.82 14.12 -7.83
CA ARG A 131 2.57 12.88 -8.08
C ARG A 131 1.68 11.71 -7.72
N PHE A 132 1.59 10.72 -8.59
CA PHE A 132 0.77 9.53 -8.43
C PHE A 132 1.69 8.33 -8.29
N PHE A 133 1.42 7.49 -7.31
CA PHE A 133 2.16 6.27 -7.05
C PHE A 133 1.18 5.12 -6.97
N LEU A 134 1.53 4.00 -7.59
CA LEU A 134 0.87 2.73 -7.41
C LEU A 134 1.80 1.83 -6.60
N PHE A 135 1.32 1.40 -5.44
CA PHE A 135 1.98 0.39 -4.64
C PHE A 135 1.19 -0.91 -4.68
N HIS A 136 1.90 -2.02 -4.82
CA HIS A 136 1.35 -3.37 -4.71
C HIS A 136 2.23 -4.19 -3.76
N LEU A 137 1.65 -4.68 -2.66
CA LEU A 137 2.34 -5.45 -1.62
C LEU A 137 3.65 -4.82 -1.11
N GLY A 138 3.65 -3.48 -1.09
CA GLY A 138 4.75 -2.65 -0.62
C GLY A 138 5.84 -2.32 -1.65
N VAL A 139 5.69 -2.77 -2.88
CA VAL A 139 6.57 -2.41 -4.00
C VAL A 139 5.96 -1.25 -4.78
N LEU A 140 6.78 -0.28 -5.18
CA LEU A 140 6.36 0.75 -6.15
C LEU A 140 6.28 0.10 -7.53
N GLU A 141 5.08 -0.02 -8.08
CA GLU A 141 4.89 -0.55 -9.44
C GLU A 141 4.96 0.56 -10.48
N GLU A 142 4.28 1.67 -10.24
CA GLU A 142 4.16 2.76 -11.21
C GLU A 142 4.23 4.13 -10.54
N GLN A 143 4.84 5.08 -11.24
CA GLN A 143 4.87 6.49 -10.82
C GLN A 143 4.57 7.40 -12.02
N GLU A 144 3.52 8.21 -11.89
CA GLU A 144 3.18 9.26 -12.84
C GLU A 144 3.11 10.63 -12.13
N GLY A 145 2.99 11.70 -12.91
CA GLY A 145 2.85 13.04 -12.36
C GLY A 145 2.03 13.94 -13.25
N PHE A 146 1.47 14.97 -12.65
CA PHE A 146 0.81 16.08 -13.31
C PHE A 146 1.54 17.38 -12.97
N GLN A 147 1.78 18.19 -13.99
CA GLN A 147 2.33 19.53 -13.87
C GLN A 147 1.31 20.51 -14.47
N GLY A 148 0.77 21.37 -13.62
CA GLY A 148 -0.11 22.46 -13.99
C GLY A 148 0.65 23.75 -14.28
N GLU A 149 -0.11 24.82 -14.49
CA GLU A 149 0.38 26.17 -14.74
C GLU A 149 1.07 26.74 -13.48
N GLU A 150 2.13 27.53 -13.68
CA GLU A 150 2.93 28.13 -12.60
C GLU A 150 2.10 29.15 -11.81
N VAL A 151 2.05 29.00 -10.49
CA VAL A 151 1.36 29.90 -9.56
C VAL A 151 2.39 30.92 -9.07
N ARG A 152 2.67 31.92 -9.90
CA ARG A 152 3.57 33.02 -9.52
C ARG A 152 2.91 33.92 -8.49
N LYS A 153 3.33 33.81 -7.23
CA LYS A 153 3.14 34.90 -6.26
C LYS A 153 3.99 36.09 -6.72
N VAL A 154 3.37 37.06 -7.36
CA VAL A 154 3.99 38.38 -7.54
C VAL A 154 4.21 38.92 -6.12
N LYS A 155 5.47 39.02 -5.69
CA LYS A 155 5.80 39.73 -4.45
C LYS A 155 5.29 41.15 -4.62
N ALA A 156 4.23 41.51 -3.91
CA ALA A 156 3.88 42.90 -3.67
C ALA A 156 5.02 43.51 -2.83
N GLY A 157 6.06 44.00 -3.50
CA GLY A 157 7.23 44.56 -2.84
C GLY A 157 8.12 45.31 -3.81
N GLY A 158 7.88 46.62 -3.93
CA GLY A 158 8.72 47.49 -4.76
C GLY A 158 8.25 48.95 -4.81
N GLY A 159 8.28 49.64 -3.67
CA GLY A 159 8.51 51.10 -3.59
C GLY A 159 7.55 52.05 -4.32
N SER A 160 6.54 52.55 -3.60
CA SER A 160 6.27 54.00 -3.58
C SER A 160 5.45 54.31 -2.34
N SER A 161 6.14 54.81 -1.32
CA SER A 161 5.58 55.63 -0.24
C SER A 161 5.04 56.94 -0.83
N ALA A 162 3.99 56.85 -1.65
CA ALA A 162 3.06 57.94 -1.86
C ALA A 162 1.93 57.75 -0.83
N PRO A 163 1.75 58.67 0.14
CA PRO A 163 0.71 58.53 1.14
C PRO A 163 -0.65 58.62 0.44
N GLY A 164 -1.36 57.49 0.32
CA GLY A 164 -2.75 57.48 -0.18
C GLY A 164 -3.18 56.32 -1.08
N ARG A 165 -2.29 55.44 -1.57
CA ARG A 165 -2.71 54.30 -2.42
C ARG A 165 -2.66 52.97 -1.66
N ARG A 166 -3.78 52.63 -1.00
CA ARG A 166 -4.16 51.23 -0.77
C ARG A 166 -4.58 50.65 -2.13
N VAL A 167 -3.64 50.01 -2.84
CA VAL A 167 -3.95 49.20 -4.02
C VAL A 167 -3.40 47.80 -3.78
N GLY A 168 -4.10 47.02 -2.96
CA GLY A 168 -4.17 45.58 -3.21
C GLY A 168 -5.13 45.42 -4.39
N ALA A 169 -4.64 45.00 -5.55
CA ALA A 169 -5.45 44.88 -6.75
C ALA A 169 -6.47 43.72 -6.58
N PRO A 170 -7.78 43.97 -6.48
CA PRO A 170 -8.79 42.96 -6.15
C PRO A 170 -9.05 41.91 -7.24
N GLY A 171 -8.18 41.80 -8.25
CA GLY A 171 -8.26 40.81 -9.34
C GLY A 171 -7.09 39.85 -9.44
N LEU A 172 -5.94 40.14 -8.81
CA LEU A 172 -4.76 39.26 -8.89
C LEU A 172 -4.95 38.00 -8.03
N ASP A 173 -5.56 38.15 -6.86
CA ASP A 173 -5.86 37.03 -5.97
C ASP A 173 -6.89 36.07 -6.60
N ASN A 174 -7.93 36.61 -7.26
CA ASN A 174 -8.93 35.81 -7.96
C ASN A 174 -8.33 35.02 -9.13
N TYR A 175 -7.43 35.63 -9.91
CA TYR A 175 -6.74 34.92 -11.01
C TYR A 175 -5.87 33.78 -10.47
N LEU A 176 -5.13 34.01 -9.38
CA LEU A 176 -4.31 32.98 -8.75
C LEU A 176 -5.17 31.83 -8.21
N GLU A 177 -6.29 32.13 -7.57
CA GLU A 177 -7.26 31.12 -7.13
C GLU A 177 -7.82 30.31 -8.32
N GLU A 178 -8.21 30.96 -9.42
CA GLU A 178 -8.68 30.30 -10.64
C GLU A 178 -7.63 29.34 -11.23
N VAL A 179 -6.36 29.75 -11.27
CA VAL A 179 -5.26 28.91 -11.76
C VAL A 179 -5.07 27.69 -10.83
N ILE A 180 -5.08 27.89 -9.52
CA ILE A 180 -4.96 26.79 -8.54
C ILE A 180 -6.13 25.82 -8.68
N GLU A 181 -7.37 26.32 -8.78
CA GLU A 181 -8.55 25.48 -8.96
C GLU A 181 -8.48 24.67 -10.26
N ARG A 182 -8.04 25.31 -11.36
CA ARG A 182 -7.87 24.64 -12.64
C ARG A 182 -6.82 23.54 -12.55
N ASN A 183 -5.65 23.83 -11.96
CA ASN A 183 -4.59 22.86 -11.74
C ASN A 183 -5.08 21.68 -10.90
N MET A 184 -5.78 21.94 -9.79
CA MET A 184 -6.32 20.90 -8.91
C MET A 184 -7.36 20.03 -9.61
N ARG A 185 -8.24 20.64 -10.42
CA ARG A 185 -9.23 19.90 -11.22
C ARG A 185 -8.55 18.99 -12.23
N GLN A 186 -7.54 19.49 -12.94
CA GLN A 186 -6.79 18.70 -13.91
C GLN A 186 -5.96 17.58 -13.24
N ALA A 187 -5.34 17.87 -12.10
CA ALA A 187 -4.64 16.89 -11.28
C ALA A 187 -5.59 15.77 -10.82
N ALA A 188 -6.79 16.12 -10.35
CA ALA A 188 -7.80 15.15 -9.94
C ALA A 188 -8.24 14.26 -11.11
N GLN A 189 -8.43 14.84 -12.30
CA GLN A 189 -8.74 14.07 -13.51
C GLN A 189 -7.60 13.13 -13.93
N ALA A 190 -6.35 13.60 -13.85
CA ALA A 190 -5.18 12.78 -14.15
C ALA A 190 -5.06 11.60 -13.15
N ALA A 191 -5.20 11.89 -11.85
CA ALA A 191 -5.19 10.88 -10.80
C ALA A 191 -6.28 9.82 -11.01
N MET A 192 -7.52 10.24 -11.33
CA MET A 192 -8.62 9.32 -11.61
C MET A 192 -8.32 8.41 -12.80
N ARG A 193 -7.72 8.92 -13.89
CA ARG A 193 -7.34 8.10 -15.04
C ARG A 193 -6.26 7.08 -14.67
N PHE A 194 -5.24 7.50 -13.92
CA PHE A 194 -4.18 6.63 -13.42
C PHE A 194 -4.76 5.52 -12.54
N PHE A 195 -5.51 5.88 -11.50
CA PHE A 195 -6.12 4.92 -10.58
C PHE A 195 -7.11 3.97 -11.25
N ALA A 196 -7.89 4.45 -12.23
CA ALA A 196 -8.82 3.62 -12.98
C ALA A 196 -8.10 2.57 -13.83
N ARG A 197 -7.00 2.96 -14.51
CA ARG A 197 -6.19 2.06 -15.34
C ARG A 197 -5.64 0.89 -14.53
N HIS A 198 -5.18 1.18 -13.32
CA HIS A 198 -4.58 0.19 -12.42
C HIS A 198 -5.57 -0.44 -11.43
N LYS A 199 -6.88 -0.22 -11.61
CA LYS A 199 -7.97 -0.78 -10.78
C LYS A 199 -7.78 -0.54 -9.27
N VAL A 200 -7.24 0.61 -8.91
CA VAL A 200 -6.99 0.98 -7.51
C VAL A 200 -8.31 1.07 -6.75
N ARG A 201 -8.37 0.38 -5.61
CA ARG A 201 -9.55 0.37 -4.72
C ARG A 201 -9.35 1.16 -3.44
N ARG A 202 -8.12 1.61 -3.17
CA ARG A 202 -7.76 2.37 -1.96
C ARG A 202 -6.81 3.48 -2.32
N ILE A 203 -7.16 4.69 -1.92
CA ILE A 203 -6.43 5.91 -2.24
C ILE A 203 -6.01 6.59 -0.94
N LEU A 204 -4.75 6.99 -0.86
CA LEU A 204 -4.28 7.95 0.13
C LEU A 204 -3.87 9.25 -0.54
N ILE A 205 -4.16 10.37 0.13
CA ILE A 205 -3.83 11.71 -0.37
C ILE A 205 -2.83 12.35 0.58
N GLY A 206 -1.65 12.68 0.06
CA GLY A 206 -0.61 13.41 0.77
C GLY A 206 -0.51 14.86 0.31
N GLY A 207 -0.19 15.77 1.21
CA GLY A 207 -0.04 17.20 0.90
C GLY A 207 -0.30 18.08 2.10
N SER A 208 -0.44 19.39 1.89
CA SER A 208 -0.96 20.27 2.94
C SER A 208 -2.46 20.06 3.12
N GLU A 209 -2.99 20.33 4.32
CA GLU A 209 -4.42 20.18 4.62
C GLU A 209 -5.31 20.99 3.65
N GLU A 210 -4.89 22.21 3.32
CA GLU A 210 -5.55 23.08 2.33
C GLU A 210 -5.61 22.41 0.95
N ASN A 211 -4.47 21.90 0.45
CA ASN A 211 -4.38 21.28 -0.87
C ASN A 211 -5.16 19.97 -0.94
N ILE A 212 -5.12 19.16 0.13
CA ILE A 212 -5.90 17.92 0.25
C ILE A 212 -7.39 18.21 0.19
N ALA A 213 -7.86 19.20 0.97
CA ALA A 213 -9.26 19.58 0.99
C ALA A 213 -9.73 20.06 -0.39
N LEU A 214 -8.92 20.89 -1.06
CA LEU A 214 -9.23 21.39 -2.40
C LEU A 214 -9.26 20.27 -3.45
N PHE A 215 -8.26 19.39 -3.45
CA PHE A 215 -8.22 18.24 -4.36
C PHE A 215 -9.42 17.31 -4.17
N ARG A 216 -9.81 17.03 -2.91
CA ARG A 216 -10.98 16.19 -2.60
C ARG A 216 -12.28 16.77 -3.15
N LYS A 217 -12.44 18.09 -3.19
CA LYS A 217 -13.64 18.74 -3.77
C LYS A 217 -13.83 18.41 -5.25
N PHE A 218 -12.73 18.21 -5.99
CA PHE A 218 -12.78 17.87 -7.41
C PHE A 218 -12.89 16.37 -7.70
N LEU A 219 -12.80 15.51 -6.68
CA LEU A 219 -13.05 14.09 -6.81
C LEU A 219 -14.57 13.81 -6.77
N PRO A 220 -15.13 13.06 -7.73
CA PRO A 220 -16.51 12.57 -7.63
C PRO A 220 -16.71 11.68 -6.39
N LYS A 221 -17.95 11.60 -5.87
CA LYS A 221 -18.28 10.83 -4.66
C LYS A 221 -17.75 9.39 -4.68
N ARG A 222 -17.80 8.72 -5.83
CA ARG A 222 -17.27 7.36 -6.02
C ARG A 222 -15.78 7.25 -5.73
N TRP A 223 -14.99 8.26 -6.09
CA TRP A 223 -13.55 8.28 -5.81
C TRP A 223 -13.27 8.72 -4.39
N GLN A 224 -14.06 9.66 -3.85
CA GLN A 224 -13.97 10.05 -2.44
C GLN A 224 -14.20 8.86 -1.49
N SER A 225 -15.10 7.94 -1.82
CA SER A 225 -15.34 6.73 -1.00
C SER A 225 -14.17 5.73 -1.04
N LEU A 226 -13.28 5.82 -2.03
CA LEU A 226 -12.06 5.00 -2.10
C LEU A 226 -10.90 5.65 -1.34
N VAL A 227 -11.05 6.90 -0.87
CA VAL A 227 -10.03 7.56 -0.04
C VAL A 227 -10.08 6.97 1.35
N VAL A 228 -9.07 6.19 1.70
CA VAL A 228 -8.96 5.53 3.01
C VAL A 228 -8.24 6.40 4.05
N GLY A 229 -7.46 7.39 3.61
CA GLY A 229 -6.75 8.28 4.51
C GLY A 229 -6.08 9.46 3.82
N THR A 230 -5.66 10.42 4.64
CA THR A 230 -4.94 11.63 4.21
C THR A 230 -3.79 11.91 5.17
N PHE A 231 -2.69 12.45 4.68
CA PHE A 231 -1.54 12.72 5.54
C PHE A 231 -0.72 13.94 5.11
N PRO A 232 -0.13 14.68 6.07
CA PRO A 232 0.80 15.74 5.74
C PRO A 232 2.05 15.15 5.09
N MET A 233 2.44 15.67 3.93
CA MET A 233 3.65 15.27 3.22
C MET A 233 4.12 16.38 2.28
N GLU A 234 5.43 16.55 2.17
CA GLU A 234 6.01 17.47 1.19
C GLU A 234 6.05 16.85 -0.22
N MET A 235 5.85 17.68 -1.24
CA MET A 235 5.86 17.24 -2.64
C MET A 235 7.20 16.62 -3.09
N ARG A 236 8.30 16.95 -2.39
CA ARG A 236 9.66 16.47 -2.68
C ARG A 236 9.99 15.13 -2.02
N ALA A 237 9.11 14.58 -1.19
CA ALA A 237 9.34 13.32 -0.49
C ALA A 237 9.69 12.18 -1.47
N GLY A 238 10.63 11.33 -1.06
CA GLY A 238 11.03 10.15 -1.83
C GLY A 238 9.95 9.09 -1.83
N HIS A 239 9.92 8.20 -2.84
CA HIS A 239 8.88 7.15 -2.91
C HIS A 239 8.87 6.22 -1.68
N VAL A 240 10.05 5.95 -1.07
CA VAL A 240 10.16 5.14 0.16
C VAL A 240 9.47 5.81 1.34
N GLU A 241 9.68 7.11 1.53
CA GLU A 241 9.06 7.89 2.59
C GLU A 241 7.55 8.00 2.41
N VAL A 242 7.12 8.24 1.16
CA VAL A 242 5.70 8.26 0.78
C VAL A 242 5.04 6.93 1.08
N TRP A 243 5.69 5.82 0.71
CA TRP A 243 5.21 4.48 0.99
C TRP A 243 5.07 4.22 2.50
N GLN A 244 6.13 4.47 3.28
CA GLN A 244 6.11 4.25 4.73
C GLN A 244 4.98 5.02 5.40
N LYS A 245 4.82 6.30 5.05
CA LYS A 245 3.75 7.11 5.64
C LYS A 245 2.37 6.66 5.19
N ALA A 246 2.21 6.32 3.92
CA ALA A 246 0.96 5.80 3.37
C ALA A 246 0.55 4.49 4.06
N MET A 247 1.51 3.58 4.33
CA MET A 247 1.25 2.33 5.04
C MET A 247 0.84 2.56 6.49
N GLN A 248 1.55 3.45 7.21
CA GLN A 248 1.21 3.80 8.58
C GLN A 248 -0.25 4.30 8.68
N VAL A 249 -0.65 5.16 7.76
CA VAL A 249 -2.00 5.76 7.74
C VAL A 249 -3.04 4.75 7.28
N GLY A 250 -2.73 3.93 6.28
CA GLY A 250 -3.61 2.87 5.78
C GLY A 250 -3.95 1.85 6.86
N GLN A 251 -2.96 1.37 7.61
CA GLN A 251 -3.16 0.42 8.71
C GLN A 251 -3.99 0.99 9.86
N GLU A 252 -3.80 2.27 10.19
CA GLU A 252 -4.60 2.94 11.22
C GLU A 252 -6.06 3.07 10.77
N ALA A 253 -6.29 3.47 9.51
CA ALA A 253 -7.63 3.56 8.94
C ALA A 253 -8.35 2.20 8.90
N GLU A 254 -7.65 1.13 8.55
CA GLU A 254 -8.20 -0.22 8.53
C GLU A 254 -8.62 -0.69 9.92
N ARG A 255 -7.74 -0.53 10.92
CA ARG A 255 -8.05 -0.86 12.32
C ARG A 255 -9.27 -0.11 12.84
N GLN A 256 -9.41 1.18 12.49
CA GLN A 256 -10.57 1.98 12.86
C GLN A 256 -11.85 1.51 12.17
N GLN A 257 -11.78 1.16 10.88
CA GLN A 257 -12.95 0.64 10.15
C GLN A 257 -13.39 -0.73 10.66
N GLU A 258 -12.46 -1.61 11.00
CA GLU A 258 -12.75 -2.92 11.59
C GLU A 258 -13.44 -2.78 12.95
N ALA A 259 -12.90 -1.92 13.84
CA ALA A 259 -13.51 -1.64 15.13
C ALA A 259 -14.95 -1.13 14.99
N GLN A 260 -15.21 -0.21 14.07
CA GLN A 260 -16.55 0.32 13.82
C GLN A 260 -17.53 -0.73 13.28
N ARG A 261 -17.08 -1.70 12.47
CA ARG A 261 -17.93 -2.81 12.00
C ARG A 261 -18.32 -3.74 13.14
N ILE A 262 -17.38 -4.09 14.00
CA ILE A 262 -17.63 -4.94 15.17
C ILE A 262 -18.63 -4.27 16.13
N GLU A 263 -18.46 -2.97 16.38
CA GLU A 263 -19.37 -2.18 17.20
C GLU A 263 -20.82 -2.25 16.68
N ARG A 264 -21.01 -2.09 15.37
CA ARG A 264 -22.34 -2.15 14.74
C ARG A 264 -23.01 -3.52 14.87
N ILE A 265 -22.25 -4.60 14.65
CA ILE A 265 -22.76 -5.97 14.80
C ILE A 265 -23.18 -6.22 16.25
N ARG A 266 -22.40 -5.75 17.24
CA ARG A 266 -22.78 -5.86 18.67
C ARG A 266 -24.07 -5.11 18.98
N VAL A 267 -24.23 -3.90 18.46
CA VAL A 267 -25.43 -3.08 18.67
C VAL A 267 -26.66 -3.70 17.99
N GLU A 268 -26.52 -4.28 16.80
CA GLU A 268 -27.62 -4.97 16.11
C GLU A 268 -28.01 -6.27 16.81
N ALA A 269 -27.04 -7.07 17.28
CA ALA A 269 -27.30 -8.27 18.07
C ALA A 269 -27.98 -7.97 19.42
N ALA A 270 -27.67 -6.82 20.04
CA ALA A 270 -28.30 -6.38 21.29
C ALA A 270 -29.72 -5.81 21.11
N LYS A 271 -30.13 -5.43 19.88
CA LYS A 271 -31.48 -4.92 19.58
C LYS A 271 -32.44 -5.98 19.06
N GLY A 272 -31.95 -7.17 18.72
CA GLY A 272 -32.73 -8.30 18.21
C GLY A 272 -33.03 -9.39 19.24
N GLY A 273 -32.82 -9.11 20.53
CA GLY A 273 -33.13 -10.01 21.65
C GLY A 273 -34.26 -9.48 22.51
#